data_AF-A0A965HMH2-F1
#
_entry.id   AF-A0A965HMH2-F1
#
_cell.length_a   1.000
_cell.length_b   1.000
_cell.length_c   1.000
_cell.angle_alpha   90.00
_cell.angle_beta   90.00
_cell.angle_gamma   90.00
#
_symmetry.space_group_name_H-M   'P 1'
#
loop_
_entity.id
_entity.type
_entity.pdbx_description
1 polymer ?
#
loop_
_entity_poly.entity_id
_entity_poly.type
_entity_poly.pdbx_seq_one_letter_code
_entity_poly.pdbx_strand_id
1 'polypeptide(L)'
;MTPKAQPKIAVFVNHPECSVQSAHGIIRALSADYDIDCIGTKNLTPGQLGEFNLVAFPGGLGDSETYHRIIAERADVVRNYVESGGHYLGICMGAYWAGPHYFNLLKGV
;
A
#
# COMPACT_ATOMS: atom_id res chain seq x y z
N MET A 1 -16.35 22.35 18.54
CA MET A 1 -15.87 21.85 17.23
C MET A 1 -15.77 20.34 17.36
N THR A 2 -16.51 19.59 16.55
CA THR A 2 -16.31 18.13 16.45
C THR A 2 -14.91 17.87 15.89
N PRO A 3 -14.15 16.89 16.41
CA PRO A 3 -12.90 16.50 15.80
C PRO A 3 -13.16 16.11 14.34
N LYS A 4 -12.40 16.69 13.40
CA LYS A 4 -12.40 16.21 12.02
C LYS A 4 -11.85 14.79 12.07
N ALA A 5 -12.59 13.81 11.53
CA ALA A 5 -12.10 12.44 11.45
C ALA A 5 -10.73 12.43 10.75
N GLN A 6 -9.73 11.79 11.38
CA GLN A 6 -8.41 11.68 10.78
C GLN A 6 -8.49 10.77 9.54
N PRO A 7 -7.79 11.09 8.44
CA PRO A 7 -7.76 10.20 7.28
C PRO A 7 -7.14 8.86 7.66
N LYS A 8 -7.64 7.77 7.06
CA LYS A 8 -7.23 6.41 7.38
C LYS A 8 -6.25 5.89 6.33
N ILE A 9 -5.17 5.24 6.75
CA ILE A 9 -4.18 4.67 5.85
C ILE A 9 -3.99 3.18 6.15
N ALA A 10 -3.82 2.40 5.08
CA ALA A 10 -3.46 1.00 5.17
C ALA A 10 -1.97 0.82 4.90
N VAL A 11 -1.24 0.19 5.81
CA VAL A 11 0.17 -0.17 5.63
C VAL A 11 0.26 -1.67 5.37
N PHE A 12 0.70 -2.04 4.18
CA PHE A 12 0.85 -3.44 3.80
C PHE A 12 2.06 -4.10 4.50
N VAL A 13 1.87 -5.27 5.09
CA VAL A 13 2.92 -6.03 5.77
C VAL A 13 2.96 -7.46 5.24
N ASN A 14 4.12 -7.84 4.71
CA ASN A 14 4.45 -9.21 4.29
C ASN A 14 5.96 -9.41 4.49
N HIS A 15 6.36 -9.83 5.68
CA HIS A 15 7.77 -10.00 5.98
C HIS A 15 8.35 -11.23 5.26
N PRO A 16 9.56 -11.15 4.66
CA PRO A 16 10.50 -10.02 4.72
C PRO A 16 10.39 -8.96 3.61
N GLU A 17 9.57 -9.18 2.57
CA GLU A 17 9.50 -8.34 1.36
C GLU A 17 8.92 -6.95 1.59
N CYS A 18 7.82 -6.86 2.33
CA CYS A 18 7.29 -5.65 2.92
C CYS A 18 7.56 -5.72 4.41
N SER A 19 8.81 -5.37 4.75
CA SER A 19 9.40 -5.62 6.07
C SER A 19 8.68 -4.87 7.18
N VAL A 20 8.58 -5.49 8.36
CA VAL A 20 8.02 -4.86 9.57
C VAL A 20 8.80 -3.59 9.92
N GLN A 21 10.11 -3.57 9.71
CA GLN A 21 10.96 -2.41 9.96
C GLN A 21 10.58 -1.22 9.06
N SER A 22 10.39 -1.46 7.75
CA SER A 22 9.96 -0.41 6.83
C SER A 22 8.54 0.04 7.13
N ALA A 23 7.63 -0.88 7.47
CA ALA A 23 6.27 -0.56 7.88
C ALA A 23 6.24 0.32 9.14
N HIS A 24 7.04 -0.01 10.17
CA HIS A 24 7.20 0.82 11.36
C HIS A 24 7.72 2.23 11.04
N GLY A 25 8.58 2.37 10.03
CA GLY A 25 9.03 3.69 9.55
C GLY A 25 7.86 4.55 9.08
N ILE A 26 6.97 3.98 8.26
CA ILE A 26 5.75 4.67 7.79
C ILE A 26 4.83 5.01 8.96
N ILE A 27 4.57 4.04 9.84
CA ILE A 27 3.69 4.22 11.00
C ILE A 27 4.20 5.36 11.88
N ARG A 28 5.48 5.35 12.25
CA ARG A 28 6.08 6.39 13.10
C ARG A 28 6.07 7.77 12.47
N ALA A 29 6.17 7.85 11.14
CA ALA A 29 6.16 9.12 10.43
C ALA A 29 4.76 9.73 10.31
N LEU A 30 3.71 8.90 10.26
CA LEU A 30 2.36 9.33 9.93
C LEU A 30 1.35 9.25 11.09
N SER A 31 1.66 8.55 12.20
CA SER A 31 0.70 8.29 13.28
C SER A 31 0.23 9.52 14.06
N ALA A 32 0.83 10.69 13.86
CA ALA A 32 0.37 11.94 14.48
C ALA A 32 -0.90 12.49 13.80
N ASP A 33 -1.03 12.27 12.49
CA ASP A 33 -2.04 12.91 11.65
C ASP A 33 -3.04 11.93 11.02
N TYR A 34 -2.73 10.63 11.05
CA TYR A 34 -3.48 9.58 10.37
C TYR A 34 -3.82 8.42 11.30
N ASP A 35 -5.01 7.83 11.09
CA ASP A 35 -5.36 6.53 11.64
C ASP A 35 -4.77 5.42 10.76
N ILE A 36 -4.11 4.42 11.36
CA ILE A 36 -3.26 3.48 10.63
C ILE A 36 -3.63 2.03 10.94
N ASP A 37 -4.02 1.29 9.91
CA ASP A 37 -4.16 -0.17 9.99
C ASP A 37 -3.04 -0.88 9.24
N CYS A 38 -2.55 -1.97 9.81
CA CYS A 38 -1.67 -2.90 9.09
C CYS A 38 -2.52 -3.95 8.38
N ILE A 39 -2.28 -4.15 7.09
CA ILE A 39 -3.03 -5.09 6.25
C ILE A 39 -2.10 -6.11 5.59
N GLY A 40 -2.60 -7.30 5.29
CA GLY A 40 -1.90 -8.32 4.50
C GLY A 40 -2.63 -8.66 3.20
N THR A 41 -2.12 -9.63 2.43
CA THR A 41 -2.68 -9.99 1.12
C THR A 41 -4.18 -10.33 1.17
N LYS A 42 -4.64 -11.01 2.23
CA LYS A 42 -6.06 -11.36 2.41
C LYS A 42 -6.98 -10.15 2.55
N ASN A 43 -6.43 -9.00 2.94
CA ASN A 43 -7.15 -7.76 3.14
C ASN A 43 -7.18 -6.90 1.87
N LEU A 44 -6.47 -7.27 0.80
CA LEU A 44 -6.53 -6.60 -0.50
C LEU A 44 -7.84 -6.96 -1.22
N THR A 45 -8.95 -6.43 -0.70
CA THR A 45 -10.28 -6.58 -1.27
C THR A 45 -10.89 -5.20 -1.51
N PRO A 46 -11.82 -5.04 -2.48
CA PRO A 46 -12.42 -3.74 -2.77
C PRO A 46 -13.11 -3.12 -1.55
N GLY A 47 -13.85 -3.92 -0.77
CA GLY A 47 -14.54 -3.45 0.43
C GLY A 47 -13.57 -2.94 1.50
N GLN A 48 -12.46 -3.65 1.70
CA GLN A 48 -11.46 -3.25 2.69
C GLN A 48 -10.68 -2.01 2.24
N LEU A 49 -10.23 -1.95 0.99
CA LEU A 49 -9.48 -0.78 0.50
C LEU A 49 -10.34 0.49 0.44
N GLY A 50 -11.65 0.36 0.26
CA GLY A 50 -12.59 1.47 0.28
C GLY A 50 -12.68 2.20 1.64
N GLU A 51 -12.19 1.59 2.72
CA GLU A 51 -12.13 2.24 4.04
C GLU A 51 -10.93 3.20 4.19
N PHE A 52 -9.98 3.17 3.26
CA PHE A 52 -8.71 3.87 3.37
C PHE A 52 -8.53 4.97 2.33
N ASN A 53 -7.93 6.09 2.75
CA ASN A 53 -7.56 7.19 1.87
C ASN A 53 -6.21 6.98 1.17
N LEU A 54 -5.36 6.12 1.74
CA LEU A 54 -4.03 5.78 1.23
C LEU A 54 -3.74 4.30 1.49
N VAL A 55 -3.18 3.61 0.49
CA VAL A 55 -2.55 2.30 0.67
C VAL A 55 -1.05 2.43 0.46
N ALA A 56 -0.28 2.04 1.47
CA ALA A 56 1.16 2.11 1.48
C ALA A 56 1.79 0.72 1.36
N PHE A 57 2.71 0.56 0.41
CA PHE A 57 3.53 -0.63 0.20
C PHE A 57 4.98 -0.33 0.61
N PRO A 58 5.44 -0.85 1.76
CA PRO A 58 6.81 -0.68 2.22
C PRO A 58 7.83 -1.44 1.36
N GLY A 59 9.11 -1.24 1.66
CA GLY A 59 10.20 -2.07 1.14
C GLY A 59 10.63 -3.16 2.11
N GLY A 60 11.60 -3.96 1.68
CA GLY A 60 12.13 -5.06 2.46
C GLY A 60 13.14 -5.89 1.68
N LEU A 61 13.26 -7.16 2.03
CA LEU A 61 14.20 -8.09 1.41
C LEU A 61 13.58 -8.71 0.16
N GLY A 62 14.30 -8.68 -0.96
CA GLY A 62 13.86 -9.29 -2.22
C GLY A 62 14.03 -8.35 -3.40
N ASP A 63 13.68 -8.85 -4.58
CA ASP A 63 13.55 -8.06 -5.79
C ASP A 63 12.09 -7.76 -6.12
N SER A 64 11.88 -6.85 -7.06
CA SER A 64 10.54 -6.44 -7.48
C SER A 64 9.72 -7.58 -8.09
N GLU A 65 10.36 -8.61 -8.65
CA GLU A 65 9.70 -9.80 -9.21
C GLU A 65 8.95 -10.64 -8.17
N THR A 66 9.30 -10.49 -6.90
CA THR A 66 8.55 -11.14 -5.82
C THR A 66 7.08 -10.68 -5.75
N TYR A 67 6.74 -9.55 -6.39
CA TYR A 67 5.37 -9.14 -6.69
C TYR A 67 4.49 -10.28 -7.21
N HIS A 68 5.00 -11.05 -8.18
CA HIS A 68 4.21 -12.07 -8.88
C HIS A 68 3.77 -13.21 -7.97
N ARG A 69 4.47 -13.43 -6.86
CA ARG A 69 4.13 -14.46 -5.87
C ARG A 69 3.22 -13.95 -4.76
N ILE A 70 3.31 -12.66 -4.41
CA ILE A 70 2.63 -12.11 -3.23
C ILE A 70 1.31 -11.42 -3.61
N ILE A 71 1.29 -10.70 -4.73
CA ILE A 71 0.26 -9.69 -5.01
C ILE A 71 -0.42 -9.83 -6.37
N ALA A 72 0.17 -10.51 -7.35
CA ALA A 72 -0.36 -10.51 -8.73
C ALA A 72 -1.85 -10.84 -8.84
N GLU A 73 -2.38 -11.78 -8.03
CA GLU A 73 -3.81 -12.14 -8.02
C GLU A 73 -4.74 -11.05 -7.48
N ARG A 74 -4.20 -10.02 -6.82
CA ARG A 74 -4.93 -8.88 -6.23
C ARG A 74 -4.54 -7.55 -6.88
N ALA A 75 -3.79 -7.59 -7.99
CA ALA A 75 -3.26 -6.43 -8.67
C ALA A 75 -4.35 -5.46 -9.14
N ASP A 76 -5.44 -6.03 -9.65
CA ASP A 76 -6.63 -5.33 -10.10
C ASP A 76 -7.32 -4.55 -8.97
N VAL A 77 -7.39 -5.11 -7.76
CA VAL A 77 -7.98 -4.45 -6.59
C VAL A 77 -7.25 -3.15 -6.27
N VAL A 78 -5.92 -3.19 -6.24
CA VAL A 78 -5.10 -2.00 -5.97
C VAL A 78 -5.19 -0.99 -7.12
N ARG A 79 -5.18 -1.45 -8.37
CA ARG A 79 -5.33 -0.59 -9.54
C ARG A 79 -6.68 0.15 -9.54
N ASN A 80 -7.78 -0.59 -9.38
CA ASN A 80 -9.13 -0.03 -9.34
C ASN A 80 -9.30 0.95 -8.17
N TYR A 81 -8.68 0.65 -7.02
CA TYR A 81 -8.65 1.56 -5.89
C TYR A 81 -8.00 2.91 -6.25
N VAL A 82 -6.83 2.89 -6.90
CA VAL A 82 -6.15 4.14 -7.33
C VAL A 82 -6.93 4.85 -8.43
N GLU A 83 -7.47 4.11 -9.40
CA GLU A 83 -8.31 4.66 -10.48
C GLU A 83 -9.59 5.34 -9.97
N SER A 84 -10.13 4.87 -8.84
CA SER A 84 -11.30 5.48 -8.18
C SER A 84 -10.97 6.66 -7.27
N GLY A 85 -9.71 7.12 -7.24
CA GLY A 85 -9.26 8.29 -6.49
C GLY A 85 -8.56 7.97 -5.17
N GLY A 86 -8.30 6.69 -4.89
CA GLY A 86 -7.43 6.27 -3.80
C GLY A 86 -5.97 6.66 -4.03
N HIS A 87 -5.21 6.84 -2.95
CA HIS A 87 -3.79 7.20 -3.04
C HIS A 87 -2.88 6.00 -2.84
N TYR A 88 -1.74 6.01 -3.51
CA TYR A 88 -0.71 4.99 -3.41
C TYR A 88 0.60 5.57 -2.89
N LEU A 89 1.21 4.91 -1.90
CA LEU A 89 2.56 5.22 -1.44
C LEU A 89 3.44 3.97 -1.54
N GLY A 90 4.45 3.99 -2.41
CA GLY A 90 5.44 2.92 -2.50
C GLY A 90 6.80 3.36 -1.95
N ILE A 91 7.46 2.50 -1.18
CA ILE A 91 8.83 2.75 -0.67
C ILE A 91 9.78 1.66 -1.15
N CYS A 92 10.93 2.05 -1.72
CA CYS A 92 11.94 1.14 -2.26
C CYS A 92 11.31 0.16 -3.27
N MET A 93 11.29 -1.14 -2.99
CA MET A 93 10.61 -2.14 -3.82
C MET A 93 9.11 -1.85 -4.01
N GLY A 94 8.42 -1.36 -2.99
CA GLY A 94 7.03 -0.92 -3.13
C GLY A 94 6.89 0.24 -4.12
N ALA A 95 7.90 1.10 -4.30
CA ALA A 95 7.85 2.14 -5.33
C ALA A 95 7.95 1.55 -6.73
N TYR A 96 8.79 0.52 -6.92
CA TYR A 96 8.90 -0.18 -8.20
C TYR A 96 7.59 -0.84 -8.59
N TRP A 97 6.82 -1.37 -7.64
CA TRP A 97 5.52 -1.99 -7.90
C TRP A 97 4.47 -1.05 -8.48
N ALA A 98 4.65 0.28 -8.42
CA ALA A 98 3.78 1.21 -9.14
C ALA A 98 3.96 1.15 -10.67
N GLY A 99 5.10 0.64 -11.15
CA GLY A 99 5.47 0.62 -12.56
C GLY A 99 4.65 -0.32 -13.45
N PRO A 100 4.82 -0.23 -14.78
CA PRO A 100 4.01 -0.94 -15.78
C PRO A 100 4.12 -2.46 -15.73
N HIS A 101 5.22 -2.99 -15.20
CA HIS A 101 5.41 -4.44 -15.03
C HIS A 101 4.65 -5.04 -13.85
N TYR A 102 4.04 -4.20 -13.00
CA TYR A 102 3.40 -4.61 -11.74
C TYR A 102 1.97 -4.04 -11.66
N PHE A 103 1.71 -3.06 -10.79
CA PHE A 103 0.37 -2.48 -10.69
C PHE A 103 0.00 -1.60 -11.89
N ASN A 104 0.98 -1.07 -12.62
CA ASN A 104 0.79 -0.14 -13.75
C ASN A 104 -0.03 1.10 -13.37
N LEU A 105 0.42 1.82 -12.34
CA LEU A 105 -0.23 3.02 -11.81
C LEU A 105 0.33 4.31 -12.42
N LEU A 106 1.57 4.26 -12.91
CA LEU A 106 2.25 5.42 -13.45
C LEU A 106 1.78 5.72 -14.88
N LYS A 107 1.69 7.00 -15.22
CA LYS A 107 1.27 7.46 -16.56
C LYS A 107 2.46 8.04 -17.31
N GLY A 108 2.68 7.58 -18.54
CA GLY A 108 3.71 8.13 -19.44
C GLY A 108 5.14 7.74 -19.10
N VAL A 109 5.34 6.60 -18.45
CA VAL A 109 6.65 6.00 -18.13
C VAL A 109 6.71 4.56 -18.60
#